data_AF-A0A2J0MGF2-F1
#
_entry.id   AF-A0A2J0MGF2-F1
#
_cell.length_a   1.000
_cell.length_b   1.000
_cell.length_c   1.000
_cell.angle_alpha   90.00
_cell.angle_beta   90.00
_cell.angle_gamma   90.00
#
_symmetry.space_group_name_H-M   'P 1'
#
loop_
_entity.id
_entity.type
_entity.pdbx_description
1 polymer ?
#
loop_
_entity_poly.entity_id
_entity_poly.type
_entity_poly.pdbx_seq_one_letter_code
_entity_poly.pdbx_strand_id
1 'polypeptide(L)'
;MKTLDQFKKEAFKKPGVKKAYIEMQPEFKIIRALIISRNKKGMSQRKLAQKIGITQSALARFESGKINPTLSFIQKITSGLGLELSIK
;
A
#
# COMPACT_ATOMS: atom_id res chain seq x y z
N MET A 1 -16.24 -22.27 1.82
CA MET A 1 -15.06 -21.37 1.77
C MET A 1 -15.17 -20.40 2.93
N LYS A 2 -14.13 -20.17 3.74
CA LYS A 2 -14.20 -19.27 4.91
C LYS A 2 -14.26 -17.81 4.45
N THR A 3 -15.02 -16.96 5.14
CA THR A 3 -14.98 -15.51 4.89
C THR A 3 -13.67 -14.91 5.39
N LEU A 4 -13.31 -13.71 4.89
CA LEU A 4 -12.11 -13.00 5.36
C LEU A 4 -12.14 -12.79 6.89
N ASP A 5 -13.31 -12.50 7.45
CA ASP A 5 -13.47 -12.28 8.88
C ASP A 5 -13.31 -13.57 9.68
N GLN A 6 -13.85 -14.68 9.17
CA GLN A 6 -13.65 -16.01 9.78
C GLN A 6 -12.17 -16.40 9.74
N PHE A 7 -11.49 -16.18 8.62
CA PHE A 7 -10.07 -16.45 8.47
C PHE A 7 -9.21 -15.60 9.42
N LYS A 8 -9.49 -14.29 9.54
CA LYS A 8 -8.77 -13.40 10.47
C LYS A 8 -8.94 -13.86 11.92
N LYS A 9 -10.17 -14.20 12.32
CA LYS A 9 -10.45 -14.69 13.68
C LYS A 9 -9.62 -15.92 14.01
N GLU A 10 -9.50 -16.86 13.07
CA GLU A 10 -8.64 -18.04 13.25
C GLU A 10 -7.15 -17.71 13.26
N ALA A 11 -6.68 -16.86 12.34
CA ALA A 11 -5.28 -16.45 12.27
C ALA A 11 -4.83 -15.74 13.55
N PHE A 12 -5.68 -14.91 14.15
CA PHE A 12 -5.39 -14.19 15.39
C PHE A 12 -5.32 -15.08 16.64
N LYS A 13 -5.76 -16.35 16.55
CA LYS A 13 -5.54 -17.32 17.65
C LYS A 13 -4.08 -17.75 17.75
N LYS A 14 -3.29 -17.62 16.68
CA LYS A 14 -1.86 -17.93 16.71
C LYS A 14 -1.11 -16.84 17.48
N PRO A 15 -0.23 -17.20 18.45
CA PRO A 15 0.58 -16.24 19.18
C PRO A 15 1.34 -15.29 18.25
N GLY A 16 1.40 -14.00 18.59
CA GLY A 16 2.14 -12.98 17.83
C GLY A 16 1.45 -12.47 16.56
N VAL A 17 0.54 -13.22 15.93
CA VAL A 17 -0.07 -12.83 14.64
C VAL A 17 -0.92 -11.56 14.77
N LYS A 18 -1.77 -11.46 15.81
CA LYS A 18 -2.60 -10.27 16.02
C LYS A 18 -1.74 -9.01 16.25
N LYS A 19 -0.65 -9.14 17.01
CA LYS A 19 0.29 -8.04 17.30
C LYS A 19 0.96 -7.56 16.01
N ALA A 20 1.58 -8.46 15.26
CA ALA A 20 2.21 -8.14 13.98
C ALA A 20 1.21 -7.53 12.98
N TYR A 21 -0.02 -8.03 12.92
CA TYR A 21 -1.07 -7.48 12.05
C TYR A 21 -1.44 -6.03 12.40
N ILE A 22 -1.49 -5.71 13.70
CA ILE A 22 -1.77 -4.36 14.20
C ILE A 22 -0.59 -3.43 13.91
N GLU A 23 0.63 -3.89 14.18
CA GLU A 23 1.86 -3.12 13.95
C GLU A 23 2.04 -2.73 12.48
N MET A 24 1.65 -3.59 11.53
CA MET A 24 1.71 -3.28 10.09
C MET A 24 0.53 -2.44 9.56
N GLN A 25 -0.47 -2.09 10.40
CA GLN A 25 -1.63 -1.31 9.95
C GLN A 25 -1.28 0.06 9.35
N PRO A 26 -0.33 0.84 9.90
CA PRO A 26 0.02 2.15 9.35
C PRO A 26 0.47 2.07 7.89
N GLU A 27 1.37 1.14 7.57
CA GLU A 27 1.92 0.94 6.23
C GLU A 27 0.82 0.53 5.25
N PHE A 28 -0.04 -0.41 5.65
CA PHE A 28 -1.18 -0.84 4.83
C PHE A 28 -2.16 0.30 4.56
N LYS A 29 -2.43 1.16 5.55
CA LYS A 29 -3.31 2.32 5.37
C LYS A 29 -2.74 3.29 4.34
N ILE A 30 -1.43 3.58 4.41
CA ILE A 30 -0.75 4.46 3.46
C ILE A 30 -0.83 3.88 2.04
N ILE A 31 -0.41 2.63 1.86
CA ILE A 31 -0.41 1.97 0.55
C ILE A 31 -1.83 1.95 -0.03
N ARG A 32 -2.84 1.61 0.79
CA ARG A 32 -4.23 1.59 0.35
C ARG A 32 -4.74 2.97 -0.06
N ALA A 33 -4.38 4.02 0.66
CA ALA A 33 -4.74 5.39 0.31
C ALA A 33 -4.14 5.80 -1.05
N LEU A 34 -2.88 5.42 -1.32
CA LEU A 34 -2.22 5.69 -2.60
C LEU A 34 -2.86 4.90 -3.76
N ILE A 35 -3.20 3.63 -3.56
CA ILE A 35 -3.90 2.80 -4.55
C ILE A 35 -5.27 3.40 -4.90
N ILE A 36 -6.05 3.77 -3.88
CA ILE A 36 -7.36 4.40 -4.08
C ILE A 36 -7.21 5.70 -4.87
N SER A 37 -6.22 6.52 -4.52
CA SER A 37 -5.94 7.78 -5.19
C SER A 37 -5.53 7.58 -6.65
N ARG A 38 -4.67 6.59 -6.92
CA ARG A 38 -4.28 6.20 -8.28
C ARG A 38 -5.49 5.77 -9.11
N ASN A 39 -6.35 4.92 -8.54
CA ASN A 39 -7.56 4.44 -9.21
C ASN A 39 -8.55 5.57 -9.49
N LYS A 40 -8.75 6.51 -8.54
CA LYS A 40 -9.59 7.70 -8.72
C LYS A 40 -9.11 8.59 -9.87
N LYS A 41 -7.79 8.62 -10.13
CA LYS A 41 -7.19 9.35 -11.26
C LYS A 41 -7.14 8.54 -12.56
N GLY A 42 -7.75 7.34 -12.61
CA GLY A 42 -7.76 6.49 -13.80
C GLY A 42 -6.37 6.04 -14.25
N MET A 43 -5.38 6.03 -13.36
CA MET A 43 -4.01 5.68 -13.72
C MET A 43 -3.78 4.18 -13.51
N SER A 44 -3.29 3.48 -14.53
CA SER A 44 -2.76 2.14 -14.36
C SER A 44 -1.43 2.18 -13.60
N GLN A 45 -1.03 1.05 -12.99
CA GLN A 45 0.30 0.92 -12.39
C GLN A 45 1.41 1.23 -13.41
N ARG A 46 1.28 0.76 -14.66
CA ARG A 46 2.24 1.04 -15.73
C ARG A 46 2.37 2.54 -16.00
N LYS A 47 1.25 3.25 -16.09
CA LYS A 47 1.22 4.69 -16.37
C LYS A 47 1.85 5.50 -15.23
N LEU A 48 1.51 5.18 -13.98
CA LEU A 48 2.12 5.85 -12.82
C LEU A 48 3.62 5.56 -12.71
N ALA A 49 4.01 4.29 -12.87
CA ALA A 49 5.41 3.88 -12.81
C ALA A 49 6.26 4.60 -13.86
N GLN A 50 5.78 4.68 -15.11
CA GLN A 50 6.44 5.44 -16.17
C GLN A 50 6.56 6.92 -15.81
N LYS A 51 5.48 7.53 -15.30
CA LYS A 51 5.46 8.95 -14.93
C LYS A 51 6.48 9.29 -13.85
N ILE A 52 6.72 8.40 -12.89
CA ILE A 52 7.67 8.62 -11.80
C ILE A 52 9.04 7.99 -12.07
N GLY A 53 9.28 7.41 -13.25
CA GLY A 53 10.56 6.81 -13.59
C GLY A 53 10.94 5.61 -12.71
N ILE A 54 10.02 4.66 -12.56
CA ILE A 54 10.29 3.34 -11.95
C ILE A 54 9.67 2.23 -12.81
N THR A 55 10.01 0.97 -12.51
CA THR A 55 9.38 -0.16 -13.18
C THR A 55 7.95 -0.40 -12.64
N GLN A 56 7.06 -0.92 -13.49
CA GLN A 56 5.73 -1.34 -13.05
C GLN A 56 5.81 -2.43 -11.96
N SER A 57 6.80 -3.32 -12.04
CA SER A 57 7.04 -4.36 -11.04
C SER A 57 7.45 -3.78 -9.68
N ALA A 58 8.24 -2.70 -9.64
CA ALA A 58 8.57 -2.01 -8.40
C ALA A 58 7.31 -1.39 -7.76
N LEU A 59 6.46 -0.73 -8.55
CA LEU A 59 5.20 -0.19 -8.06
C LEU A 59 4.26 -1.31 -7.57
N ALA A 60 4.16 -2.43 -8.28
CA ALA A 60 3.31 -3.55 -7.88
C ALA A 60 3.78 -4.20 -6.56
N ARG A 61 5.09 -4.36 -6.36
CA ARG A 61 5.63 -4.85 -5.08
C ARG A 61 5.35 -3.89 -3.92
N PHE A 62 5.40 -2.59 -4.16
CA PHE A 62 4.98 -1.59 -3.18
C PHE A 62 3.48 -1.68 -2.88
N GLU A 63 2.62 -1.71 -3.91
CA GLU A 63 1.15 -1.76 -3.73
C GLU A 63 0.67 -3.05 -3.06
N SER A 64 1.44 -4.14 -3.17
CA SER A 64 1.15 -5.40 -2.48
C SER A 64 1.61 -5.44 -1.02
N GLY A 65 2.29 -4.40 -0.53
CA GLY A 65 2.83 -4.37 0.84
C GLY A 65 4.01 -5.31 1.06
N LYS A 66 4.64 -5.82 -0.01
CA LYS A 66 5.83 -6.68 0.08
C LYS A 66 7.12 -5.92 0.32
N ILE A 67 7.09 -4.59 0.25
CA ILE A 67 8.24 -3.72 0.44
C ILE A 67 7.85 -2.66 1.48
N ASN A 68 8.79 -2.36 2.39
CA ASN A 68 8.64 -1.30 3.37
C ASN A 68 8.51 0.07 2.66
N PRO A 69 7.41 0.82 2.86
CA PRO A 69 7.20 2.11 2.22
C PRO A 69 8.11 3.19 2.84
N THR A 70 9.19 3.56 2.15
CA THR A 70 10.02 4.70 2.58
C THR A 70 9.29 6.02 2.31
N LEU A 71 9.57 7.03 3.13
CA LEU A 71 9.02 8.39 2.96
C LEU A 71 9.33 8.95 1.55
N SER A 72 10.56 8.76 1.08
CA SER A 72 11.00 9.20 -0.25
C SER A 72 10.19 8.55 -1.37
N PHE A 73 9.81 7.28 -1.22
CA PHE A 73 9.03 6.58 -2.22
C PHE A 73 7.56 6.98 -2.20
N ILE A 74 7.00 7.22 -1.00
CA ILE A 74 5.67 7.80 -0.84
C ILE A 74 5.61 9.17 -1.53
N GLN A 75 6.58 10.06 -1.26
CA GLN A 75 6.67 11.38 -1.90
C GLN A 75 6.75 11.29 -3.43
N LYS A 76 7.50 10.33 -3.95
CA LYS A 76 7.64 10.08 -5.39
C LYS A 76 6.31 9.61 -6.02
N ILE A 77 5.54 8.78 -5.31
CA ILE A 77 4.22 8.36 -5.76
C ILE A 77 3.23 9.53 -5.70
N THR A 78 3.20 10.28 -4.60
CA THR A 78 2.28 11.43 -4.45
C THR A 78 2.56 12.49 -5.51
N SER A 79 3.82 12.78 -5.85
CA SER A 79 4.15 13.71 -6.94
C SER A 79 3.68 13.19 -8.31
N GLY A 80 3.85 11.90 -8.59
CA GLY A 80 3.28 11.27 -9.80
C GLY A 80 1.76 11.37 -9.89
N LEU A 81 1.09 11.31 -8.74
CA LEU A 81 -0.35 11.48 -8.63
C LEU A 81 -0.77 12.96 -8.62
N GLY A 82 0.16 13.92 -8.50
CA GLY A 82 -0.19 15.33 -8.30
C GLY A 82 -0.93 15.54 -6.97
N LEU A 83 -0.39 14.95 -5.92
CA LEU A 83 -0.83 15.05 -4.53
C LEU A 83 0.33 15.53 -3.67
N GLU A 84 0.00 16.21 -2.58
CA GLU A 84 0.96 16.63 -1.57
C GLU A 84 0.88 15.71 -0.35
N LEU A 85 2.04 15.29 0.16
CA LEU A 85 2.12 14.52 1.38
C LEU A 85 2.13 15.48 2.57
N SER A 86 1.14 15.37 3.45
CA SER A 86 1.09 16.12 4.72
C SER A 86 1.02 15.16 5.91
N ILE A 87 1.65 15.56 7.01
CA ILE A 87 1.61 14.87 8.30
C ILE A 87 0.89 15.82 9.25
N LYS A 88 -0.09 15.31 10.00
CA LYS A 88 -0.86 16.04 11.01
C LYS A 88 -0.64 15.41 12.37
#